data_AF-A0A9D3ZJJ6-F1
#
_entry.id   AF-A0A9D3ZJJ6-F1
#
_cell.length_a   1.000
_cell.length_b   1.000
_cell.length_c   1.000
_cell.angle_alpha   90.00
_cell.angle_beta   90.00
_cell.angle_gamma   90.00
#
_symmetry.space_group_name_H-M   'P 1'
#
loop_
_entity.id
_entity.type
_entity.pdbx_description
1 polymer ?
#
loop_
_entity_poly.entity_id
_entity_poly.type
_entity_poly.pdbx_seq_one_letter_code
_entity_poly.pdbx_strand_id
1 'polypeptide(L)'
;MEECLEEEVKTTHHRRKNLIHKLQDDEGRETEIHQEIKGIARSYFQNLFMAEEREGCDHLLSGIASCMSEEDNQFLTVLYIKEEIR
;
A
#
# COMPACT_ATOMS: atom_id res chain seq x y z
N MET A 1 -23.83 36.33 -7.49
CA MET A 1 -23.86 35.63 -6.20
C MET A 1 -24.64 34.37 -6.43
N GLU A 2 -24.12 33.34 -7.10
CA GLU A 2 -22.83 32.65 -6.86
C GLU A 2 -22.77 32.13 -5.43
N GLU A 3 -23.30 30.93 -5.24
CA GLU A 3 -22.90 30.02 -4.17
C GLU A 3 -22.63 28.68 -4.85
N CYS A 4 -21.34 28.45 -5.09
CA CYS A 4 -20.72 27.21 -5.54
C CYS A 4 -21.03 26.08 -4.54
N LEU A 5 -21.47 24.92 -5.02
CA LEU A 5 -20.72 23.65 -5.01
C LEU A 5 -20.21 23.21 -3.63
N GLU A 6 -20.68 22.05 -3.18
CA GLU A 6 -20.00 21.03 -2.35
C GLU A 6 -21.11 20.17 -1.70
N GLU A 7 -21.18 18.84 -1.73
CA GLU A 7 -20.53 17.79 -2.48
C GLU A 7 -21.56 16.65 -2.48
N GLU A 8 -22.21 16.38 -3.61
CA GLU A 8 -22.75 15.05 -3.88
C GLU A 8 -22.14 14.56 -5.19
N VAL A 9 -20.82 14.39 -5.18
CA VAL A 9 -20.20 13.46 -6.13
C VAL A 9 -20.64 12.07 -5.69
N LYS A 10 -21.81 11.65 -6.18
CA LYS A 10 -22.15 10.23 -6.33
C LYS A 10 -20.92 9.56 -6.93
N THR A 11 -20.23 8.76 -6.13
CA THR A 11 -19.08 7.95 -6.51
C THR A 11 -19.52 6.78 -7.39
N THR A 12 -20.20 7.10 -8.50
CA THR A 12 -20.62 6.17 -9.56
C THR A 12 -19.51 5.92 -10.59
N HIS A 13 -18.23 6.05 -10.19
CA HIS A 13 -17.11 5.46 -10.91
C HIS A 13 -16.84 4.06 -10.35
N HIS A 14 -17.84 3.19 -10.37
CA HIS A 14 -17.67 1.79 -10.02
C HIS A 14 -16.62 1.15 -10.93
N ARG A 15 -15.40 1.07 -10.40
CA ARG A 15 -14.48 -0.06 -10.47
C ARG A 15 -14.31 -0.62 -11.88
N ARG A 16 -13.56 0.06 -12.74
CA ARG A 16 -12.80 -0.67 -13.75
C ARG A 16 -11.89 -1.64 -13.01
N LYS A 17 -12.24 -2.93 -13.04
CA LYS A 17 -11.38 -3.98 -12.50
C LYS A 17 -10.17 -4.04 -13.43
N ASN A 18 -9.03 -3.54 -12.99
CA ASN A 18 -7.76 -3.72 -13.69
C ASN A 18 -7.40 -5.21 -13.60
N LEU A 19 -7.90 -5.98 -14.57
CA LEU A 19 -7.60 -7.39 -14.71
C LEU A 19 -6.39 -7.54 -15.61
N ILE A 20 -5.41 -8.32 -15.15
CA ILE A 20 -4.25 -8.68 -15.95
C ILE A 20 -4.69 -9.81 -16.87
N HIS A 21 -4.78 -9.52 -18.17
CA HIS A 21 -5.15 -10.50 -19.19
C HIS A 21 -3.95 -11.24 -19.79
N LYS A 22 -2.76 -10.65 -19.65
CA LYS A 22 -1.52 -11.16 -20.22
C LYS A 22 -0.35 -10.74 -19.33
N LEU A 23 0.59 -11.65 -19.11
CA LEU A 23 1.78 -11.38 -18.30
C LEU A 23 3.00 -12.07 -18.91
N GLN A 24 4.15 -11.44 -18.78
CA GLN A 24 5.44 -11.97 -19.23
C GLN A 24 6.20 -12.55 -18.03
N ASP A 25 6.80 -13.73 -18.20
CA ASP A 25 7.69 -14.33 -17.20
C ASP A 25 9.12 -13.74 -17.25
N ASP A 26 9.97 -14.19 -16.35
CA ASP A 26 11.38 -13.80 -16.23
C ASP A 26 12.25 -14.29 -17.40
N GLU A 27 11.83 -15.33 -18.11
CA GLU A 27 12.44 -15.81 -19.35
C GLU A 27 11.95 -15.02 -20.59
N GLY A 28 11.08 -14.04 -20.38
CA GLY A 28 10.53 -13.18 -21.42
C GLY A 28 9.38 -13.81 -22.21
N ARG A 29 8.85 -14.96 -21.80
CA ARG A 29 7.71 -15.63 -22.43
C ARG A 29 6.40 -15.02 -21.94
N GLU A 30 5.49 -14.78 -22.86
CA GLU A 30 4.17 -14.24 -22.53
C GLU A 30 3.12 -15.34 -22.37
N THR A 31 2.19 -15.14 -21.44
CA THR A 31 1.06 -16.03 -21.23
C THR A 31 -0.23 -15.27 -20.96
N GLU A 32 -1.33 -15.84 -21.43
CA GLU A 32 -2.71 -15.42 -21.13
C GLU A 32 -3.43 -16.44 -20.22
N ILE A 33 -2.72 -17.52 -19.83
CA ILE A 33 -3.27 -18.59 -19.01
C ILE A 33 -3.32 -18.12 -17.55
N HIS A 34 -4.53 -18.02 -17.01
CA HIS A 34 -4.78 -17.45 -15.67
C HIS A 34 -3.96 -18.10 -14.53
N GLN A 35 -3.73 -19.41 -14.59
CA GLN A 35 -2.92 -20.10 -13.57
C GLN A 35 -1.44 -19.74 -13.67
N GLU A 36 -0.93 -19.56 -14.89
CA GLU A 36 0.45 -19.13 -15.12
C GLU A 36 0.63 -17.68 -14.72
N ILE A 37 -0.31 -16.79 -15.06
CA ILE A 37 -0.33 -15.39 -14.59
C ILE A 37 -0.26 -15.32 -13.06
N LYS A 38 -1.05 -16.14 -12.35
CA LYS A 38 -0.99 -16.23 -10.88
C LYS A 38 0.37 -16.72 -10.39
N GLY A 39 0.94 -17.71 -11.06
CA GLY A 39 2.27 -18.25 -10.74
C GLY A 39 3.35 -17.17 -10.86
N ILE A 40 3.40 -16.48 -12.01
CA ILE A 40 4.35 -15.41 -12.29
C ILE A 40 4.19 -14.26 -11.29
N ALA A 41 2.96 -13.78 -11.06
CA ALA A 41 2.71 -12.71 -10.10
C ALA A 41 3.15 -13.09 -8.68
N ARG A 42 2.87 -14.32 -8.25
CA ARG A 42 3.30 -14.82 -6.94
C ARG A 42 4.82 -14.84 -6.84
N SER A 43 5.52 -15.41 -7.82
CA SER A 43 6.98 -15.49 -7.83
C SER A 43 7.61 -14.09 -7.83
N TYR A 44 7.05 -13.15 -8.61
CA TYR A 44 7.51 -11.75 -8.62
C TYR A 44 7.45 -11.13 -7.23
N PHE A 45 6.29 -11.19 -6.56
CA PHE A 45 6.16 -10.59 -5.22
C PHE A 45 6.99 -11.32 -4.17
N GLN A 46 7.08 -12.65 -4.24
CA GLN A 46 7.97 -13.41 -3.36
C GLN A 46 9.41 -12.95 -3.54
N ASN A 47 9.88 -12.83 -4.77
CA ASN A 47 11.23 -12.33 -5.05
C ASN A 47 11.38 -10.88 -4.62
N LEU A 48 10.38 -10.02 -4.79
CA LEU A 48 10.42 -8.62 -4.35
C LEU A 48 10.58 -8.50 -2.83
N PHE A 49 9.88 -9.35 -2.06
CA PHE A 49 9.93 -9.31 -0.60
C PHE A 49 11.07 -10.15 0.00
N MET A 50 11.59 -11.14 -0.73
CA MET A 50 12.68 -12.03 -0.29
C MET A 50 14.05 -11.60 -0.82
N ALA A 51 14.10 -10.88 -1.94
CA ALA A 51 15.30 -10.18 -2.36
C ALA A 51 15.54 -9.13 -1.30
N GLU A 52 16.49 -9.43 -0.43
CA GLU A 52 16.98 -8.53 0.60
C GLU A 52 17.26 -7.15 0.00
N GLU A 53 16.31 -6.22 0.05
CA GLU A 53 16.65 -4.82 0.27
C GLU A 53 17.21 -4.72 1.69
N ARG A 54 18.47 -5.16 1.77
CA ARG A 54 19.44 -4.88 2.82
C ARG A 54 19.80 -3.39 2.88
N GLU A 55 19.29 -2.58 1.95
CA GLU A 55 19.37 -1.12 2.00
C GLU A 55 18.02 -0.54 2.43
N GLY A 56 17.94 -0.41 3.75
CA GLY A 56 16.93 0.26 4.56
C GLY A 56 15.77 0.92 3.84
N CYS A 57 14.55 0.53 4.25
CA CYS A 57 13.30 1.28 4.05
C CYS A 57 13.41 2.76 4.43
N ASP A 58 14.50 3.22 5.03
CA ASP A 58 14.88 4.61 5.26
C ASP A 58 14.58 5.53 4.07
N HIS A 59 14.82 5.07 2.83
CA HIS A 59 14.49 5.86 1.63
C HIS A 59 12.96 5.98 1.41
N LEU A 60 12.19 4.92 1.66
CA LEU A 60 10.72 4.95 1.68
C LEU A 60 10.18 5.82 2.83
N LEU A 61 10.83 5.76 4.00
CA LEU A 61 10.46 6.52 5.19
C LEU A 61 10.87 8.00 5.08
N SER A 62 11.89 8.34 4.30
CA SER A 62 12.36 9.72 4.11
C SER A 62 11.32 10.63 3.44
N GLY A 63 10.42 10.05 2.64
CA GLY A 63 9.31 10.76 2.02
C GLY A 63 8.09 10.94 2.91
N ILE A 64 8.05 10.25 4.05
CA ILE A 64 6.99 10.34 5.04
C ILE A 64 7.42 11.39 6.06
N ALA A 65 6.69 12.51 6.12
CA ALA A 65 6.95 13.52 7.14
C ALA A 65 6.85 12.87 8.53
N SER A 66 7.90 13.02 9.35
CA SER A 66 7.87 12.59 10.75
C SER A 66 6.86 13.44 11.50
N CYS A 67 5.64 12.93 11.62
CA CYS A 67 4.54 13.59 12.32
C CYS A 67 4.49 13.25 13.82
N MET A 68 5.34 12.33 14.27
CA MET A 68 5.52 11.99 15.67
C MET A 68 6.88 12.48 16.15
N SER A 69 6.87 13.17 17.28
CA SER A 69 8.07 13.50 18.05
C SER A 69 8.49 12.32 18.94
N GLU A 70 9.70 12.37 19.47
CA GLU A 70 10.18 11.40 20.46
C GLU A 70 9.29 11.43 21.72
N GLU A 71 8.79 12.60 22.10
CA GLU A 71 7.84 12.78 23.19
C GLU A 71 6.49 12.07 22.89
N ASP A 72 5.97 12.15 21.66
CA ASP A 72 4.74 11.45 21.28
C ASP A 72 4.88 9.93 21.44
N ASN A 73 6.04 9.38 21.08
CA ASN A 73 6.35 7.96 21.27
C ASN A 73 6.37 7.56 22.75
N GLN A 74 6.86 8.44 23.63
CA GLN A 74 6.83 8.20 25.08
C GLN A 74 5.39 8.15 25.59
N PHE A 75 4.53 9.08 25.18
CA PHE A 75 3.12 9.05 25.55
C PHE A 75 2.39 7.79 25.07
N LEU A 76 2.72 7.29 23.88
CA LEU A 76 2.13 6.06 23.33
C LEU A 76 2.61 4.76 24.02
N THR A 77 3.73 4.82 24.74
CA THR A 77 4.32 3.66 25.43
C THR A 77 4.11 3.68 26.94
N VAL A 78 3.58 4.77 27.50
CA VAL A 78 3.20 4.86 28.91
C VAL A 78 2.08 3.87 29.21
N LEU A 79 2.18 3.21 30.37
CA LEU A 79 1.15 2.31 30.86
C LEU A 79 -0.15 3.09 31.08
N TYR A 80 -1.21 2.58 30.45
CA TYR A 80 -2.54 3.17 30.52
C TYR A 80 -3.06 3.18 31.97
N ILE A 81 -3.59 4.32 32.42
CA ILE A 81 -4.22 4.45 33.74
C ILE A 81 -5.73 4.24 33.64
N LYS A 82 -6.33 3.67 34.68
CA LYS A 82 -7.74 3.23 34.65
C LYS A 82 -8.72 4.36 34.36
N GLU A 83 -8.35 5.59 34.67
CA GLU A 83 -9.14 6.81 34.49
C GLU A 83 -9.31 7.21 33.02
N GLU A 84 -8.48 6.69 32.12
CA GLU A 84 -8.52 7.01 30.69
C GLU A 84 -9.44 6.05 29.89
N ILE A 85 -9.78 4.86 30.44
CA ILE A 85 -10.65 3.86 29.78
C ILE A 85 -12.08 4.17 30.23
N ARG A 86 -12.83 4.94 29.43
CA ARG A 86 -14.23 5.28 29.72
C ARG A 86 -15.21 4.49 28.85
#